data_AF-A0A850QJB2-F1
#
_entry.id   AF-A0A850QJB2-F1
#
_cell.length_a   1.000
_cell.length_b   1.000
_cell.length_c   1.000
_cell.angle_alpha   90.00
_cell.angle_beta   90.00
_cell.angle_gamma   90.00
#
_symmetry.space_group_name_H-M   'P 1'
#
loop_
_entity.id
_entity.type
_entity.pdbx_description
1 polymer ?
#
loop_
_entity_poly.entity_id
_entity_poly.type
_entity_poly.pdbx_seq_one_letter_code
_entity_poly.pdbx_strand_id
1 'polypeptide(L)'
;MNKSKLAVVLGGLGLVLAGCGGFVYTTVGGTVTGLGTSGSNTLILRNDLNYLRTLTADGAFSFNVASNANYAITVSSQPNLVNCSVANGTGKMTGDASVNNIVVTCVPNVQVSGTLAGMNDGGSITLNNNTVNPVTKVATDYTTAVSANGSFSFTNYVVSGNSYNVTVKYQPAAQYCTVANATGVADLNNPNAINNIAVSCVPAVPVKVTINGLTAGNAVTLANTTNGRVDKLTTGTIGIYAFNWSLLNGMPYAVTVDTQPTGQTCTVVNGSGVADITKPTAASNIVVNCS
;
A
#
# COMPACT_ATOMS: atom_id res chain seq x y z
N MET A 1 -77.11 53.81 39.41
CA MET A 1 -78.07 52.72 39.66
C MET A 1 -77.93 51.68 38.55
N ASN A 2 -77.64 50.44 38.93
CA ASN A 2 -77.92 49.16 38.26
C ASN A 2 -77.53 48.88 36.78
N LYS A 3 -76.67 47.84 36.68
CA LYS A 3 -76.85 46.56 35.95
C LYS A 3 -76.50 46.43 34.45
N SER A 4 -75.41 45.68 34.25
CA SER A 4 -75.34 44.32 33.67
C SER A 4 -74.85 44.11 32.23
N LYS A 5 -73.72 43.38 32.19
CA LYS A 5 -73.33 42.23 31.36
C LYS A 5 -73.28 42.36 29.81
N LEU A 6 -72.06 42.09 29.32
CA LEU A 6 -71.66 41.16 28.24
C LEU A 6 -70.85 41.81 27.10
N ALA A 7 -69.53 41.57 27.06
CA ALA A 7 -68.67 41.50 25.85
C ALA A 7 -67.24 41.10 26.31
N VAL A 8 -66.77 39.89 26.00
CA VAL A 8 -65.74 39.58 24.98
C VAL A 8 -64.48 40.45 25.12
N VAL A 9 -63.30 39.81 25.19
CA VAL A 9 -62.07 40.11 24.40
C VAL A 9 -60.78 39.68 25.15
N LEU A 10 -59.98 38.87 24.44
CA LEU A 10 -58.50 38.68 24.48
C LEU A 10 -57.82 38.09 25.73
N GLY A 11 -57.21 36.90 25.53
CA GLY A 11 -56.28 36.28 26.48
C GLY A 11 -55.25 35.37 25.80
N GLY A 12 -54.43 35.96 24.90
CA GLY A 12 -53.04 35.60 24.65
C GLY A 12 -52.66 34.14 24.35
N LEU A 13 -52.76 33.73 23.09
CA LEU A 13 -51.88 32.70 22.52
C LEU A 13 -50.54 33.37 22.18
N GLY A 14 -49.69 33.53 23.20
CA GLY A 14 -48.34 34.08 23.08
C GLY A 14 -47.31 32.98 22.84
N LEU A 15 -47.08 32.67 21.57
CA LEU A 15 -45.88 31.96 21.11
C LEU A 15 -44.66 32.87 21.37
N VAL A 16 -43.70 32.42 22.17
CA VAL A 16 -42.32 32.93 22.07
C VAL A 16 -41.37 31.74 22.12
N LEU A 17 -41.08 31.18 20.94
CA LEU A 17 -39.88 30.40 20.71
C LEU A 17 -38.68 31.35 20.82
N ALA A 18 -38.21 31.60 22.05
CA ALA A 18 -36.94 32.27 22.29
C ALA A 18 -35.89 31.21 22.62
N GLY A 19 -34.82 31.16 21.82
CA GLY A 19 -33.56 30.56 22.26
C GLY A 19 -33.00 29.41 21.42
N CYS A 20 -33.16 29.40 20.10
CA CYS A 20 -32.06 28.91 19.26
C CYS A 20 -31.33 30.15 18.75
N GLY A 21 -30.31 30.60 19.48
CA GLY A 21 -29.40 31.62 18.96
C GLY A 21 -28.81 31.08 17.68
N GLY A 22 -29.24 31.61 16.53
CA GLY A 22 -28.82 31.12 15.23
C GLY A 22 -27.31 31.23 15.11
N PHE A 23 -26.65 30.09 14.88
CA PHE A 23 -25.25 30.12 14.47
C PHE A 23 -25.20 30.75 13.08
N VAL A 24 -24.47 31.86 12.95
CA VAL A 24 -24.09 32.38 11.64
C VAL A 24 -23.05 31.42 11.08
N TYR A 25 -23.27 30.94 9.85
CA TYR A 25 -22.30 30.14 9.12
C TYR A 25 -21.64 31.01 8.06
N THR A 26 -20.33 30.89 7.95
CA THR A 26 -19.53 31.51 6.89
C THR A 26 -18.61 30.47 6.26
N THR A 27 -17.88 30.85 5.22
CA THR A 27 -17.08 29.90 4.45
C THR A 27 -15.62 29.91 4.85
N VAL A 28 -15.06 28.72 5.01
CA VAL A 28 -13.62 28.47 5.06
C VAL A 28 -13.25 27.75 3.78
N GLY A 29 -12.33 28.32 3.02
CA GLY A 29 -12.00 27.85 1.69
C GLY A 29 -10.65 28.33 1.20
N GLY A 30 -10.38 27.98 -0.05
CA GLY A 30 -9.07 28.11 -0.62
C GLY A 30 -9.03 27.72 -2.08
N THR A 31 -7.82 27.58 -2.60
CA THR A 31 -7.58 27.15 -3.97
C THR A 31 -6.77 25.86 -4.01
N VAL A 32 -7.13 24.97 -4.94
CA VAL A 32 -6.37 23.78 -5.32
C VAL A 32 -5.63 24.08 -6.62
N THR A 33 -4.34 23.77 -6.66
CA THR A 33 -3.48 23.91 -7.84
C THR A 33 -2.66 22.64 -8.07
N GLY A 34 -2.42 22.29 -9.34
CA GLY A 34 -1.61 21.13 -9.72
C GLY A 34 -2.31 19.77 -9.60
N LEU A 35 -3.63 19.75 -9.37
CA LEU A 35 -4.45 18.53 -9.38
C LEU A 35 -4.58 17.95 -10.79
N GLY A 36 -4.41 18.79 -11.82
CA GLY A 36 -4.56 18.44 -13.23
C GLY A 36 -5.97 18.68 -13.75
N THR A 37 -6.18 18.51 -15.05
CA THR A 37 -7.42 18.93 -15.75
C THR A 37 -8.28 17.77 -16.26
N SER A 38 -7.91 16.53 -15.98
CA SER A 38 -8.62 15.33 -16.42
C SER A 38 -9.04 14.54 -15.19
N GLY A 39 -10.33 14.21 -15.07
CA GLY A 39 -10.96 13.50 -13.92
C GLY A 39 -10.38 12.13 -13.55
N SER A 40 -9.19 11.79 -14.03
CA SER A 40 -8.29 10.75 -13.55
C SER A 40 -7.69 11.05 -12.16
N ASN A 41 -7.69 12.32 -11.73
CA ASN A 41 -7.26 12.72 -10.38
C ASN A 41 -8.47 13.16 -9.56
N THR A 42 -8.77 12.42 -8.49
CA THR A 42 -9.83 12.76 -7.54
C THR A 42 -9.20 13.09 -6.20
N LEU A 43 -9.31 14.34 -5.78
CA LEU A 43 -8.93 14.80 -4.45
C LEU A 43 -10.18 14.89 -3.58
N ILE A 44 -10.13 14.33 -2.37
CA ILE A 44 -11.20 14.51 -1.38
C ILE A 44 -10.63 15.29 -0.19
N LEU A 45 -11.13 16.50 0.02
CA LEU A 45 -10.87 17.29 1.22
C LEU A 45 -11.94 17.00 2.28
N ARG A 46 -11.55 17.09 3.55
CA ARG A 46 -12.41 16.89 4.70
C ARG A 46 -12.21 18.00 5.72
N ASN A 47 -13.32 18.51 6.26
CA ASN A 47 -13.27 19.41 7.41
C ASN A 47 -13.41 18.65 8.75
N ASP A 48 -13.31 19.37 9.86
CA ASP A 48 -13.43 18.88 11.23
C ASP A 48 -14.79 18.23 11.56
N LEU A 49 -15.85 18.62 10.84
CA LEU A 49 -17.19 18.04 10.94
C LEU A 49 -17.41 16.82 10.03
N ASN A 50 -16.35 16.32 9.39
CA ASN A 50 -16.38 15.23 8.40
C ASN A 50 -17.20 15.52 7.14
N TYR A 51 -17.52 16.78 6.85
CA TYR A 51 -18.02 17.14 5.54
C TYR A 51 -16.90 16.95 4.52
N LEU A 52 -17.27 16.40 3.36
CA LEU A 52 -16.36 16.11 2.27
C LEU A 52 -16.56 17.09 1.11
N ARG A 53 -15.46 17.40 0.43
CA ARG A 53 -15.46 18.08 -0.87
C ARG A 53 -14.58 17.30 -1.82
N THR A 54 -15.19 16.90 -2.94
CA THR A 54 -14.49 16.20 -4.01
C THR A 54 -14.12 17.20 -5.08
N LEU A 55 -12.86 17.19 -5.50
CA LEU A 55 -12.34 17.97 -6.61
C LEU A 55 -11.74 17.04 -7.65
N THR A 56 -12.01 17.35 -8.92
CA THR A 56 -11.48 16.63 -10.09
C THR A 56 -10.64 17.52 -11.02
N ALA A 57 -10.48 18.79 -10.64
CA ALA A 57 -9.67 19.77 -11.33
C ALA A 57 -9.20 20.86 -10.36
N ASP A 58 -8.21 21.64 -10.79
CA ASP A 58 -7.80 22.87 -10.12
C ASP A 58 -8.97 23.84 -9.97
N GLY A 59 -8.98 24.59 -8.87
CA GLY A 59 -10.05 25.55 -8.60
C GLY A 59 -10.28 25.84 -7.14
N ALA A 60 -11.32 26.63 -6.88
CA ALA A 60 -11.70 27.00 -5.52
C ALA A 60 -12.47 25.88 -4.82
N PHE A 61 -12.33 25.78 -3.51
CA PHE A 61 -13.18 24.98 -2.64
C PHE A 61 -13.60 25.78 -1.41
N SER A 62 -14.70 25.37 -0.79
CA SER A 62 -15.14 25.92 0.49
C SER A 62 -15.99 24.94 1.29
N PHE A 63 -15.90 25.08 2.61
CA PHE A 63 -16.75 24.44 3.61
C PHE A 63 -17.51 25.51 4.41
N ASN A 64 -18.72 25.18 4.85
CA ASN A 64 -19.45 26.04 5.78
C ASN A 64 -18.99 25.73 7.21
N VAL A 65 -18.66 26.77 7.97
CA VAL A 65 -18.18 26.70 9.35
C VAL A 65 -18.93 27.76 10.16
N ALA A 66 -19.34 27.42 11.39
CA ALA A 66 -20.01 28.37 12.27
C ALA A 66 -19.05 29.47 12.74
N SER A 67 -19.56 30.70 12.91
CA SER A 67 -18.79 31.79 13.50
C SER A 67 -18.24 31.39 14.88
N ASN A 68 -17.02 31.81 15.19
CA ASN A 68 -16.26 31.43 16.40
C ASN A 68 -15.83 29.95 16.53
N ALA A 69 -16.17 29.07 15.57
CA ALA A 69 -15.71 27.69 15.57
C ALA A 69 -14.24 27.58 15.10
N ASN A 70 -13.56 26.54 15.57
CA ASN A 70 -12.30 26.12 14.97
C ASN A 70 -12.57 25.46 13.62
N TYR A 71 -11.57 25.43 12.74
CA TYR A 71 -11.62 24.65 11.50
C TYR A 71 -10.32 23.88 11.31
N ALA A 72 -10.43 22.71 10.68
CA ALA A 72 -9.30 21.92 10.22
C ALA A 72 -9.66 21.27 8.88
N ILE A 73 -8.97 21.68 7.81
CA ILE A 73 -9.11 21.13 6.46
C ILE A 73 -7.94 20.18 6.20
N THR A 74 -8.26 18.94 5.86
CA THR A 74 -7.28 17.87 5.63
C THR A 74 -7.58 17.14 4.32
N VAL A 75 -6.58 16.46 3.77
CA VAL A 75 -6.80 15.52 2.67
C VAL A 75 -7.36 14.23 3.24
N SER A 76 -8.58 13.88 2.84
CA SER A 76 -9.23 12.61 3.18
C SER A 76 -8.86 11.48 2.21
N SER A 77 -8.62 11.82 0.94
CA SER A 77 -8.19 10.88 -0.09
C SER A 77 -7.26 11.59 -1.07
N GLN A 78 -6.06 11.05 -1.22
CA GLN A 78 -5.05 11.53 -2.17
C GLN A 78 -5.37 11.01 -3.58
N PRO A 79 -5.16 11.84 -4.63
CA PRO A 79 -5.13 11.34 -6.01
C PRO A 79 -3.97 10.35 -6.23
N ASN A 80 -4.04 9.56 -7.30
CA ASN A 80 -2.98 8.59 -7.61
C ASN A 80 -1.76 9.25 -8.28
N LEU A 81 -1.97 10.17 -9.22
CA LEU A 81 -0.90 10.74 -10.05
C LEU A 81 -0.23 11.95 -9.42
N VAL A 82 -0.84 12.55 -8.40
CA VAL A 82 -0.33 13.74 -7.71
C VAL A 82 -0.49 13.56 -6.20
N ASN A 83 0.35 14.21 -5.41
CA ASN A 83 0.21 14.30 -3.97
C ASN A 83 -0.12 15.74 -3.57
N CYS A 84 -1.25 15.92 -2.89
CA CYS A 84 -1.76 17.21 -2.46
C CYS A 84 -1.45 17.47 -0.99
N SER A 85 -0.96 18.67 -0.69
CA SER A 85 -0.68 19.14 0.66
C SER A 85 -1.53 20.38 0.97
N VAL A 86 -2.00 20.50 2.21
CA VAL A 86 -2.82 21.65 2.66
C VAL A 86 -1.94 22.58 3.51
N ALA A 87 -1.78 23.82 3.07
CA ALA A 87 -1.20 24.91 3.84
C ALA A 87 -2.31 25.80 4.40
N ASN A 88 -2.09 26.34 5.62
CA ASN A 88 -3.08 27.13 6.37
C ASN A 88 -4.40 26.38 6.63
N GLY A 89 -4.38 25.04 6.66
CA GLY A 89 -5.59 24.22 6.80
C GLY A 89 -6.27 24.31 8.17
N THR A 90 -5.63 24.88 9.19
CA THR A 90 -6.14 24.94 10.57
C THR A 90 -6.25 26.37 11.07
N GLY A 91 -7.31 26.66 11.83
CA GLY A 91 -7.47 27.96 12.47
C GLY A 91 -8.77 28.09 13.22
N LYS A 92 -9.14 29.33 13.55
CA LYS A 92 -10.40 29.67 14.22
C LYS A 92 -11.08 30.83 13.50
N MET A 93 -12.39 30.72 13.32
CA MET A 93 -13.24 31.82 12.87
C MET A 93 -13.27 32.91 13.94
N THR A 94 -12.98 34.16 13.59
CA THR A 94 -12.99 35.30 14.54
C THR A 94 -14.21 36.21 14.38
N GLY A 95 -15.11 35.88 13.47
CA GLY A 95 -16.34 36.61 13.15
C GLY A 95 -17.03 36.00 11.95
N ASP A 96 -17.83 36.80 11.24
CA ASP A 96 -18.64 36.35 10.10
C ASP A 96 -17.90 36.45 8.74
N ALA A 97 -16.67 36.97 8.75
CA ALA A 97 -15.83 37.09 7.56
C ALA A 97 -15.33 35.72 7.09
N SER A 98 -15.36 35.49 5.78
CA SER A 98 -14.87 34.25 5.17
C SER A 98 -13.35 34.13 5.29
N VAL A 99 -12.86 32.90 5.53
CA VAL A 99 -11.44 32.55 5.40
C VAL A 99 -11.21 31.97 4.01
N ASN A 100 -10.27 32.53 3.24
CA ASN A 100 -10.01 32.15 1.85
C ASN A 100 -8.51 31.92 1.54
N ASN A 101 -7.67 31.86 2.57
CA ASN A 101 -6.20 31.77 2.45
C ASN A 101 -5.67 30.32 2.55
N ILE A 102 -6.55 29.32 2.50
CA ILE A 102 -6.12 27.92 2.46
C ILE A 102 -5.56 27.63 1.06
N VAL A 103 -4.38 27.05 1.01
CA VAL A 103 -3.71 26.70 -0.25
C VAL A 103 -3.52 25.20 -0.28
N VAL A 104 -4.02 24.56 -1.32
CA VAL A 104 -3.81 23.14 -1.58
C VAL A 104 -2.94 23.02 -2.81
N THR A 105 -1.72 22.52 -2.62
CA THR A 105 -0.76 22.33 -3.71
C THR A 105 -0.60 20.85 -3.95
N CYS A 106 -0.91 20.43 -5.18
CA CYS A 106 -0.71 19.08 -5.68
C CYS A 106 0.52 19.03 -6.57
N VAL A 107 1.42 18.09 -6.30
CA VAL A 107 2.63 17.88 -7.10
C VAL A 107 2.57 16.50 -7.76
N PRO A 108 2.99 16.34 -9.03
CA PRO A 108 3.05 15.02 -9.65
C PRO A 108 3.91 14.05 -8.84
N ASN A 109 3.38 12.84 -8.67
CA ASN A 109 4.16 11.72 -8.17
C ASN A 109 5.04 11.18 -9.32
N VAL A 110 6.12 10.50 -8.98
CA VAL A 110 7.06 9.94 -9.96
C VAL A 110 6.83 8.44 -10.08
N GLN A 111 6.65 7.93 -11.30
CA GLN A 111 6.42 6.50 -11.53
C GLN A 111 7.75 5.75 -11.56
N VAL A 112 7.92 4.78 -10.66
CA VAL A 112 9.07 3.88 -10.72
C VAL A 112 8.86 2.88 -11.85
N SER A 113 9.85 2.77 -12.74
CA SER A 113 9.78 1.87 -13.89
C SER A 113 11.14 1.25 -14.23
N GLY A 114 11.11 0.22 -15.07
CA GLY A 114 12.32 -0.51 -15.40
C GLY A 114 12.13 -1.51 -16.53
N THR A 115 13.13 -2.36 -16.69
CA THR A 115 13.14 -3.45 -17.68
C THR A 115 13.34 -4.79 -17.00
N LEU A 116 12.60 -5.79 -17.45
CA LEU A 116 12.74 -7.19 -17.07
C LEU A 116 13.34 -7.97 -18.23
N ALA A 117 14.38 -8.75 -17.97
CA ALA A 117 15.01 -9.61 -18.95
C ALA A 117 15.33 -11.00 -18.38
N GLY A 118 15.36 -12.00 -19.27
CA GLY A 118 15.76 -13.37 -18.94
C GLY A 118 14.70 -14.21 -18.24
N MET A 119 13.46 -13.72 -18.07
CA MET A 119 12.37 -14.54 -17.54
C MET A 119 11.88 -15.52 -18.61
N ASN A 120 11.58 -16.76 -18.22
CA ASN A 120 11.04 -17.76 -19.13
C ASN A 120 9.62 -17.39 -19.59
N ASP A 121 9.24 -17.83 -20.79
CA ASP A 121 7.88 -17.65 -21.31
C ASP A 121 6.84 -18.30 -20.38
N GLY A 122 5.73 -17.59 -20.14
CA GLY A 122 4.71 -18.01 -19.17
C GLY A 122 5.13 -17.88 -17.70
N GLY A 123 6.32 -17.36 -17.42
CA GLY A 123 6.77 -17.01 -16.08
C GLY A 123 5.99 -15.83 -15.48
N SER A 124 6.07 -15.70 -14.16
CA SER A 124 5.54 -14.55 -13.43
C SER A 124 6.49 -14.18 -12.30
N ILE A 125 6.76 -12.89 -12.15
CA ILE A 125 7.52 -12.32 -11.06
C ILE A 125 6.67 -11.27 -10.36
N THR A 126 6.75 -11.18 -9.03
CA THR A 126 6.18 -10.06 -8.29
C THR A 126 7.30 -9.20 -7.74
N LEU A 127 7.32 -7.94 -8.14
CA LEU A 127 8.23 -6.93 -7.61
C LEU A 127 7.54 -6.18 -6.46
N ASN A 128 8.32 -5.78 -5.47
CA ASN A 128 7.88 -4.88 -4.40
C ASN A 128 8.73 -3.61 -4.45
N ASN A 129 8.06 -2.46 -4.47
CA ASN A 129 8.66 -1.16 -4.28
C ASN A 129 8.31 -0.66 -2.87
N ASN A 130 9.28 -0.71 -1.97
CA ASN A 130 9.17 -0.15 -0.64
C ASN A 130 9.49 1.34 -0.68
N THR A 131 8.51 2.18 -0.35
CA THR A 131 8.66 3.63 -0.31
C THR A 131 8.72 4.12 1.12
N VAL A 132 9.52 5.15 1.40
CA VAL A 132 9.62 5.73 2.75
C VAL A 132 9.48 7.25 2.68
N ASN A 133 8.56 7.79 3.48
CA ASN A 133 8.45 9.23 3.66
C ASN A 133 9.59 9.73 4.57
N PRO A 134 10.42 10.70 4.13
CA PRO A 134 11.60 11.12 4.88
C PRO A 134 11.25 11.87 6.17
N VAL A 135 10.04 12.45 6.27
CA VAL A 135 9.54 13.20 7.43
C VAL A 135 8.87 12.27 8.44
N THR A 136 7.86 11.50 8.02
CA THR A 136 7.10 10.63 8.92
C THR A 136 7.78 9.30 9.21
N LYS A 137 8.80 8.93 8.41
CA LYS A 137 9.47 7.63 8.42
C LYS A 137 8.54 6.43 8.19
N VAL A 138 7.33 6.70 7.68
CA VAL A 138 6.37 5.64 7.34
C VAL A 138 6.83 4.95 6.07
N ALA A 139 6.97 3.63 6.14
CA ALA A 139 7.25 2.76 4.99
C ALA A 139 5.94 2.24 4.38
N THR A 140 5.87 2.13 3.06
CA THR A 140 4.71 1.60 2.34
C THR A 140 5.16 0.74 1.18
N ASP A 141 4.63 -0.49 1.13
CA ASP A 141 4.92 -1.46 0.08
C ASP A 141 3.93 -1.36 -1.08
N TYR A 142 4.45 -1.27 -2.29
CA TYR A 142 3.68 -1.34 -3.52
C TYR A 142 4.15 -2.52 -4.35
N THR A 143 3.22 -3.42 -4.69
CA THR A 143 3.56 -4.60 -5.48
C THR A 143 3.05 -4.50 -6.91
N THR A 144 3.77 -5.14 -7.82
CA THR A 144 3.37 -5.27 -9.22
C THR A 144 3.80 -6.64 -9.72
N ALA A 145 2.85 -7.36 -10.32
CA ALA A 145 3.12 -8.60 -11.03
C ALA A 145 3.54 -8.29 -12.48
N VAL A 146 4.60 -8.94 -12.95
CA VAL A 146 5.11 -8.82 -14.32
C VAL A 146 5.16 -10.23 -14.91
N SER A 147 4.55 -10.41 -16.09
CA SER A 147 4.37 -11.72 -16.74
C SER A 147 5.10 -11.86 -18.08
N ALA A 148 5.86 -10.85 -18.48
CA ALA A 148 6.64 -10.87 -19.72
C ALA A 148 7.92 -10.04 -19.57
N ASN A 149 8.96 -10.41 -20.34
CA ASN A 149 10.14 -9.58 -20.50
C ASN A 149 9.80 -8.26 -21.21
N GLY A 150 10.61 -7.23 -21.00
CA GLY A 150 10.42 -5.89 -21.54
C GLY A 150 10.23 -4.84 -20.45
N SER A 151 9.62 -3.71 -20.83
CA SER A 151 9.34 -2.62 -19.89
C SER A 151 8.27 -3.00 -18.88
N PHE A 152 8.46 -2.64 -17.61
CA PHE A 152 7.43 -2.67 -16.59
C PHE A 152 7.35 -1.33 -15.86
N SER A 153 6.24 -1.07 -15.18
CA SER A 153 6.09 0.10 -14.32
C SER A 153 5.24 -0.27 -13.11
N PHE A 154 5.57 0.31 -11.96
CA PHE A 154 4.69 0.19 -10.80
C PHE A 154 3.41 0.98 -11.06
N THR A 155 2.27 0.40 -10.68
CA THR A 155 0.96 1.06 -10.79
C THR A 155 0.82 2.22 -9.80
N ASN A 156 1.49 2.12 -8.64
CA ASN A 156 1.55 3.17 -7.65
C ASN A 156 2.75 4.08 -7.91
N TYR A 157 2.51 5.38 -7.79
CA TYR A 157 3.54 6.39 -7.95
C TYR A 157 4.17 6.72 -6.61
N VAL A 158 5.43 7.16 -6.64
CA VAL A 158 6.19 7.57 -5.46
C VAL A 158 6.13 9.08 -5.33
N VAL A 159 5.73 9.59 -4.16
CA VAL A 159 5.72 11.04 -3.90
C VAL A 159 7.13 11.59 -4.02
N SER A 160 7.29 12.72 -4.72
CA SER A 160 8.60 13.38 -4.86
C SER A 160 9.22 13.65 -3.48
N GLY A 161 10.50 13.33 -3.31
CA GLY A 161 11.23 13.38 -2.05
C GLY A 161 11.19 12.09 -1.22
N ASN A 162 10.26 11.17 -1.49
CA ASN A 162 10.28 9.85 -0.84
C ASN A 162 11.37 8.96 -1.44
N SER A 163 12.02 8.16 -0.60
CA SER A 163 12.92 7.12 -1.08
C SER A 163 12.13 5.91 -1.57
N TYR A 164 12.71 5.15 -2.48
CA TYR A 164 12.18 3.89 -2.98
C TYR A 164 13.23 2.78 -2.93
N ASN A 165 12.78 1.53 -2.82
CA ASN A 165 13.62 0.33 -2.84
C ASN A 165 12.85 -0.81 -3.52
N VAL A 166 13.30 -1.22 -4.70
CA VAL A 166 12.71 -2.29 -5.49
C VAL A 166 13.38 -3.62 -5.23
N THR A 167 12.57 -4.60 -4.85
CA THR A 167 12.99 -5.97 -4.56
C THR A 167 12.12 -6.97 -5.31
N VAL A 168 12.61 -8.19 -5.44
CA VAL A 168 11.77 -9.32 -5.88
C VAL A 168 11.04 -9.87 -4.65
N LYS A 169 9.71 -9.74 -4.64
CA LYS A 169 8.84 -10.30 -3.59
C LYS A 169 8.62 -11.79 -3.81
N TYR A 170 8.28 -12.18 -5.04
CA TYR A 170 8.11 -13.57 -5.45
C TYR A 170 8.90 -13.82 -6.73
N GLN A 171 9.82 -14.77 -6.66
CA GLN A 171 10.65 -15.21 -7.80
C GLN A 171 9.81 -16.04 -8.78
N PRO A 172 10.15 -16.05 -10.09
CA PRO A 172 9.58 -17.02 -11.02
C PRO A 172 10.01 -18.44 -10.67
N ALA A 173 9.19 -19.42 -11.07
CA ALA A 173 9.53 -20.82 -10.90
C ALA A 173 10.81 -21.19 -11.67
N ALA A 174 11.72 -21.93 -11.02
CA ALA A 174 13.00 -22.37 -11.59
C ALA A 174 13.89 -21.23 -12.12
N GLN A 175 13.72 -20.02 -11.60
CA GLN A 175 14.57 -18.87 -11.92
C GLN A 175 14.93 -18.09 -10.66
N TYR A 176 16.00 -17.32 -10.76
CA TYR A 176 16.41 -16.36 -9.75
C TYR A 176 16.66 -15.02 -10.42
N CYS A 177 15.90 -14.01 -10.00
CA CYS A 177 15.99 -12.67 -10.51
C CYS A 177 16.63 -11.73 -9.49
N THR A 178 17.49 -10.84 -9.99
CA THR A 178 18.11 -9.77 -9.21
C THR A 178 17.65 -8.40 -9.73
N VAL A 179 17.73 -7.39 -8.86
CA VAL A 179 17.38 -6.01 -9.20
C VAL A 179 18.64 -5.15 -9.11
N ALA A 180 18.99 -4.47 -10.19
CA ALA A 180 19.99 -3.42 -10.25
C ALA A 180 19.32 -2.04 -10.29
N ASN A 181 20.01 -1.02 -9.80
CA ASN A 181 19.46 0.33 -9.59
C ASN A 181 18.17 0.30 -8.74
N ALA A 182 18.14 -0.59 -7.76
CA ALA A 182 16.96 -0.88 -6.95
C ALA A 182 16.52 0.29 -6.07
N THR A 183 17.41 1.23 -5.76
CA THR A 183 17.16 2.27 -4.75
C THR A 183 17.35 3.67 -5.30
N GLY A 184 16.63 4.62 -4.71
CA GLY A 184 16.81 6.04 -5.01
C GLY A 184 15.80 6.90 -4.27
N VAL A 185 15.72 8.16 -4.69
CA VAL A 185 14.70 9.12 -4.25
C VAL A 185 13.91 9.55 -5.47
N ALA A 186 12.58 9.58 -5.35
CA ALA A 186 11.73 10.11 -6.39
C ALA A 186 11.98 11.62 -6.52
N ASP A 187 12.39 12.08 -7.69
CA ASP A 187 12.63 13.49 -7.98
C ASP A 187 11.81 13.91 -9.19
N LEU A 188 10.84 14.80 -8.97
CA LEU A 188 9.99 15.33 -10.03
C LEU A 188 10.78 16.16 -11.06
N ASN A 189 11.89 16.76 -10.68
CA ASN A 189 12.74 17.53 -11.60
C ASN A 189 13.63 16.61 -12.44
N ASN A 190 13.73 15.33 -12.08
CA ASN A 190 14.49 14.32 -12.80
C ASN A 190 13.72 12.99 -12.86
N PRO A 191 12.56 12.95 -13.54
CA PRO A 191 11.69 11.77 -13.55
C PRO A 191 12.33 10.56 -14.21
N ASN A 192 13.34 10.77 -15.06
CA ASN A 192 14.08 9.70 -15.73
C ASN A 192 15.06 8.97 -14.79
N ALA A 193 15.46 9.59 -13.67
CA ALA A 193 16.39 8.97 -12.71
C ALA A 193 15.82 7.72 -12.03
N ILE A 194 14.51 7.50 -12.10
CA ILE A 194 13.84 6.35 -11.49
C ILE A 194 13.27 5.35 -12.51
N ASN A 195 13.61 5.55 -13.79
CA ASN A 195 13.19 4.72 -14.94
C ASN A 195 14.32 3.80 -15.43
N ASN A 196 15.27 3.48 -14.57
CA ASN A 196 16.50 2.76 -14.90
C ASN A 196 16.66 1.46 -14.10
N ILE A 197 15.58 0.97 -13.49
CA ILE A 197 15.60 -0.30 -12.76
C ILE A 197 15.79 -1.43 -13.77
N ALA A 198 16.77 -2.28 -13.51
CA ALA A 198 17.05 -3.45 -14.34
C ALA A 198 16.82 -4.71 -13.52
N VAL A 199 15.84 -5.52 -13.92
CA VAL A 199 15.56 -6.82 -13.35
C VAL A 199 16.06 -7.88 -14.31
N SER A 200 17.00 -8.72 -13.84
CA SER A 200 17.61 -9.77 -14.66
C SER A 200 17.37 -11.11 -14.00
N CYS A 201 16.77 -12.03 -14.75
CA CYS A 201 16.49 -13.39 -14.33
C CYS A 201 17.46 -14.36 -14.99
N VAL A 202 17.94 -15.32 -14.19
CA VAL A 202 18.74 -16.44 -14.69
C VAL A 202 18.11 -17.76 -14.27
N PRO A 203 18.34 -18.84 -15.03
CA PRO A 203 17.93 -20.18 -14.63
C PRO A 203 18.45 -20.56 -13.23
N ALA A 204 17.60 -21.19 -12.43
CA ALA A 204 17.92 -21.60 -11.06
C ALA A 204 17.23 -22.93 -10.71
N VAL A 205 17.69 -23.57 -9.65
CA VAL A 205 17.20 -24.89 -9.24
C VAL A 205 16.16 -24.74 -8.12
N PRO A 206 14.89 -25.13 -8.32
CA PRO A 206 13.91 -25.12 -7.25
C PRO A 206 14.21 -26.24 -6.24
N VAL A 207 14.17 -25.92 -4.95
CA VAL A 207 14.26 -26.94 -3.89
C VAL A 207 12.87 -27.46 -3.60
N LYS A 208 12.64 -28.75 -3.89
CA LYS A 208 11.34 -29.41 -3.72
C LYS A 208 11.42 -30.53 -2.70
N VAL A 209 10.33 -30.68 -1.96
CA VAL A 209 10.15 -31.71 -0.93
C VAL A 209 8.88 -32.50 -1.20
N THR A 210 8.93 -33.81 -0.97
CA THR A 210 7.75 -34.67 -0.95
C THR A 210 7.40 -34.97 0.50
N ILE A 211 6.21 -34.59 0.95
CA ILE A 211 5.75 -34.77 2.33
C ILE A 211 4.78 -35.95 2.39
N ASN A 212 5.11 -36.93 3.23
CA ASN A 212 4.37 -38.17 3.45
C ASN A 212 3.94 -38.32 4.91
N GLY A 213 2.82 -39.00 5.13
CA GLY A 213 2.36 -39.41 6.47
C GLY A 213 1.90 -38.27 7.39
N LEU A 214 1.79 -37.03 6.90
CA LEU A 214 1.25 -35.92 7.68
C LEU A 214 -0.26 -36.13 7.92
N THR A 215 -0.67 -36.18 9.18
CA THR A 215 -2.07 -36.36 9.57
C THR A 215 -2.88 -35.11 9.23
N ALA A 216 -4.08 -35.31 8.68
CA ALA A 216 -4.97 -34.20 8.34
C ALA A 216 -5.28 -33.33 9.56
N GLY A 217 -5.21 -32.01 9.40
CA GLY A 217 -5.41 -31.04 10.49
C GLY A 217 -4.15 -30.63 11.24
N ASN A 218 -3.02 -31.32 11.01
CA ASN A 218 -1.71 -30.89 11.49
C ASN A 218 -0.98 -30.02 10.45
N ALA A 219 0.07 -29.33 10.88
CA ALA A 219 0.97 -28.60 9.99
C ALA A 219 2.44 -28.88 10.34
N VAL A 220 3.29 -28.99 9.33
CA VAL A 220 4.75 -29.07 9.46
C VAL A 220 5.36 -27.81 8.87
N THR A 221 6.37 -27.25 9.54
CA THR A 221 7.21 -26.18 8.97
C THR A 221 8.60 -26.72 8.70
N LEU A 222 9.05 -26.57 7.46
CA LEU A 222 10.40 -26.90 7.02
C LEU A 222 11.20 -25.62 6.81
N ALA A 223 12.50 -25.69 7.03
CA ALA A 223 13.44 -24.62 6.75
C ALA A 223 14.49 -25.11 5.78
N ASN A 224 14.69 -24.41 4.66
CA ASN A 224 15.84 -24.56 3.80
C ASN A 224 16.85 -23.45 4.13
N THR A 225 18.03 -23.83 4.60
CA THR A 225 19.10 -22.88 4.92
C THR A 225 20.16 -22.88 3.83
N THR A 226 20.44 -21.70 3.28
CA THR A 226 21.45 -21.48 2.23
C THR A 226 22.30 -20.27 2.62
N ASN A 227 23.60 -20.49 2.87
CA ASN A 227 24.56 -19.43 3.22
C ASN A 227 24.06 -18.44 4.30
N GLY A 228 23.46 -18.97 5.37
CA GLY A 228 22.93 -18.17 6.48
C GLY A 228 21.54 -17.56 6.25
N ARG A 229 20.96 -17.71 5.06
CA ARG A 229 19.58 -17.31 4.75
C ARG A 229 18.64 -18.50 4.93
N VAL A 230 17.48 -18.26 5.53
CA VAL A 230 16.46 -19.29 5.80
C VAL A 230 15.21 -19.01 4.96
N ASP A 231 14.80 -20.00 4.17
CA ASP A 231 13.50 -20.03 3.49
C ASP A 231 12.59 -21.01 4.23
N LYS A 232 11.38 -20.58 4.61
CA LYS A 232 10.43 -21.41 5.36
C LYS A 232 9.27 -21.85 4.47
N LEU A 233 8.89 -23.11 4.62
CA LEU A 233 7.76 -23.73 3.96
C LEU A 233 6.87 -24.39 5.01
N THR A 234 5.65 -23.88 5.19
CA THR A 234 4.65 -24.49 6.07
C THR A 234 3.53 -25.10 5.23
N THR A 235 3.15 -26.33 5.53
CA THR A 235 2.00 -26.99 4.89
C THR A 235 1.26 -27.92 5.85
N GLY A 236 -0.04 -28.07 5.63
CA GLY A 236 -0.92 -28.96 6.40
C GLY A 236 -1.43 -30.18 5.63
N THR A 237 -0.88 -30.44 4.45
CA THR A 237 -1.30 -31.54 3.58
C THR A 237 -0.10 -32.28 3.00
N ILE A 238 -0.26 -33.57 2.72
CA ILE A 238 0.74 -34.37 1.99
C ILE A 238 0.88 -33.90 0.53
N GLY A 239 2.00 -34.20 -0.10
CA GLY A 239 2.23 -33.86 -1.52
C GLY A 239 3.63 -33.30 -1.80
N ILE A 240 3.81 -32.77 -3.01
CA ILE A 240 5.06 -32.18 -3.47
C ILE A 240 4.96 -30.66 -3.34
N TYR A 241 5.94 -30.06 -2.67
CA TYR A 241 6.02 -28.62 -2.44
C TYR A 241 7.38 -28.10 -2.85
N ALA A 242 7.45 -26.81 -3.21
CA ALA A 242 8.70 -26.11 -3.43
C ALA A 242 8.88 -25.04 -2.36
N PHE A 243 10.12 -24.80 -1.95
CA PHE A 243 10.49 -23.58 -1.24
C PHE A 243 10.28 -22.36 -2.15
N ASN A 244 10.14 -21.17 -1.56
CA ASN A 244 9.84 -19.94 -2.30
C ASN A 244 11.00 -19.51 -3.20
N TRP A 245 12.23 -19.83 -2.83
CA TRP A 245 13.41 -19.44 -3.58
C TRP A 245 14.04 -20.63 -4.30
N SER A 246 14.23 -20.45 -5.61
CA SER A 246 15.15 -21.28 -6.38
C SER A 246 16.58 -20.86 -6.10
N LEU A 247 17.51 -21.81 -6.14
CA LEU A 247 18.91 -21.61 -5.82
C LEU A 247 19.76 -21.53 -7.09
N LEU A 248 20.70 -20.58 -7.13
CA LEU A 248 21.69 -20.50 -8.20
C LEU A 248 22.59 -21.75 -8.21
N ASN A 249 23.17 -22.04 -9.37
CA ASN A 249 24.09 -23.17 -9.53
C ASN A 249 25.27 -23.08 -8.55
N GLY A 250 25.59 -24.18 -7.88
CA GLY A 250 26.65 -24.26 -6.87
C GLY A 250 26.23 -23.85 -5.45
N MET A 251 25.01 -23.34 -5.24
CA MET A 251 24.54 -22.95 -3.91
C MET A 251 24.13 -24.17 -3.07
N PRO A 252 24.50 -24.23 -1.78
CA PRO A 252 24.07 -25.32 -0.91
C PRO A 252 22.59 -25.20 -0.53
N TYR A 253 21.95 -26.34 -0.31
CA TYR A 253 20.67 -26.41 0.38
C TYR A 253 20.79 -27.30 1.62
N ALA A 254 20.06 -26.94 2.67
CA ALA A 254 19.99 -27.68 3.92
C ALA A 254 18.57 -27.59 4.48
N VAL A 255 17.76 -28.56 4.12
CA VAL A 255 16.36 -28.72 4.52
C VAL A 255 16.28 -29.47 5.85
N THR A 256 15.67 -28.83 6.83
CA THR A 256 15.41 -29.39 8.16
C THR A 256 13.94 -29.18 8.54
N VAL A 257 13.45 -29.95 9.51
CA VAL A 257 12.18 -29.62 10.17
C VAL A 257 12.42 -28.49 11.15
N ASP A 258 11.74 -27.36 10.93
CA ASP A 258 11.79 -26.18 11.79
C ASP A 258 10.74 -26.27 12.90
N THR A 259 9.53 -26.75 12.58
CA THR A 259 8.46 -27.00 13.57
C THR A 259 7.79 -28.34 13.27
N GLN A 260 7.78 -29.22 14.27
CA GLN A 260 7.09 -30.52 14.18
C GLN A 260 5.56 -30.33 14.27
N PRO A 261 4.77 -31.13 13.54
CA PRO A 261 3.32 -31.24 13.76
C PRO A 261 2.99 -31.78 15.17
N THR A 262 1.82 -31.41 15.69
CA THR A 262 1.37 -31.90 16.99
C THR A 262 1.12 -33.41 16.96
N GLY A 263 1.76 -34.15 17.88
CA GLY A 263 1.56 -35.60 18.02
C GLY A 263 2.18 -36.44 16.91
N GLN A 264 3.06 -35.88 16.08
CA GLN A 264 3.80 -36.60 15.04
C GLN A 264 5.26 -36.14 15.01
N THR A 265 6.14 -37.00 14.49
CA THR A 265 7.53 -36.66 14.21
C THR A 265 7.80 -36.78 12.72
N CYS A 266 8.21 -35.68 12.11
CA CYS A 266 8.70 -35.63 10.74
C CYS A 266 10.23 -35.70 10.70
N THR A 267 10.77 -36.44 9.74
CA THR A 267 12.22 -36.55 9.47
C THR A 267 12.50 -36.25 8.00
N VAL A 268 13.63 -35.60 7.72
CA VAL A 268 14.04 -35.23 6.35
C VAL A 268 15.08 -36.24 5.84
N VAL A 269 14.86 -36.76 4.65
CA VAL A 269 15.78 -37.62 3.90
C VAL A 269 16.26 -36.85 2.67
N ASN A 270 17.58 -36.94 2.38
CA ASN A 270 18.25 -36.15 1.33
C ASN A 270 18.10 -34.64 1.52
N GLY A 271 17.99 -34.18 2.77
CA GLY A 271 17.78 -32.77 3.08
C GLY A 271 18.93 -31.84 2.72
N SER A 272 20.13 -32.35 2.47
CA SER A 272 21.31 -31.53 2.17
C SER A 272 21.91 -31.84 0.81
N GLY A 273 22.54 -30.84 0.20
CA GLY A 273 23.24 -30.97 -1.06
C GLY A 273 23.60 -29.63 -1.67
N VAL A 274 23.89 -29.65 -2.97
CA VAL A 274 24.22 -28.47 -3.77
C VAL A 274 23.30 -28.39 -4.97
N ALA A 275 22.77 -27.21 -5.25
CA ALA A 275 21.99 -26.93 -6.44
C ALA A 275 22.87 -27.06 -7.69
N ASP A 276 22.55 -28.02 -8.56
CA ASP A 276 23.22 -28.23 -9.84
C ASP A 276 22.18 -28.07 -10.95
N ILE A 277 22.35 -27.05 -11.80
CA ILE A 277 21.40 -26.78 -12.86
C ILE A 277 21.39 -27.84 -13.97
N THR A 278 22.48 -28.59 -14.09
CA THR A 278 22.58 -29.74 -15.01
C THR A 278 21.96 -31.01 -14.41
N LYS A 279 21.78 -31.05 -13.09
CA LYS A 279 21.19 -32.17 -12.33
C LYS A 279 20.19 -31.69 -11.27
N PRO A 280 19.08 -31.04 -11.68
CA PRO A 280 18.14 -30.40 -10.75
C PRO A 280 17.36 -31.39 -9.86
N THR A 281 17.39 -32.69 -10.19
CA THR A 281 16.68 -33.74 -9.46
C THR A 281 17.17 -33.94 -8.03
N ALA A 282 18.45 -33.65 -7.74
CA ALA A 282 18.99 -33.74 -6.37
C ALA A 282 18.28 -32.77 -5.42
N ALA A 283 18.05 -31.53 -5.84
CA ALA A 283 17.28 -30.56 -5.04
C ALA A 283 15.77 -30.86 -5.03
N SER A 284 15.30 -31.89 -5.74
CA SER A 284 13.89 -32.28 -5.82
C SER A 284 13.60 -33.69 -5.28
N ASN A 285 14.61 -34.45 -4.84
CA ASN A 285 14.47 -35.81 -4.29
C ASN A 285 14.39 -35.83 -2.76
N ILE A 286 14.14 -34.66 -2.16
CA ILE A 286 14.03 -34.49 -0.71
C ILE A 286 12.69 -35.07 -0.27
N VAL A 287 12.73 -35.95 0.73
CA VAL A 287 11.52 -36.60 1.26
C VAL A 287 11.39 -36.28 2.73
N VAL A 288 10.18 -35.93 3.16
CA VAL A 288 9.83 -35.72 4.56
C VAL A 288 8.82 -36.77 4.95
N ASN A 289 9.20 -37.65 5.87
CA ASN A 289 8.33 -38.71 6.37
C ASN A 289 7.89 -38.35 7.79
N CYS A 290 6.57 -38.22 7.96
CA CYS A 290 5.94 -37.96 9.25
C CYS A 290 5.25 -39.23 9.76
N SER A 291 5.44 -39.53 11.04
CA SER A 291 4.80 -40.65 11.75
C SER A 291 4.33 -40.21 13.11
#